data_AF-A0A942AZH8-F1
#
_entry.id   AF-A0A942AZH8-F1
#
_cell.length_a   1.000
_cell.length_b   1.000
_cell.length_c   1.000
_cell.angle_alpha   90.00
_cell.angle_beta   90.00
_cell.angle_gamma   90.00
#
_symmetry.space_group_name_H-M   'P 1'
#
loop_
_entity.id
_entity.type
_entity.pdbx_description
1 polymer ?
#
loop_
_entity_poly.entity_id
_entity_poly.type
_entity_poly.pdbx_seq_one_letter_code
_entity_poly.pdbx_strand_id
1 'polypeptide(L)'
;MQLIERGALRAPARVFDIDVAHRYGGHDTVDTTRFNTAWCLVRRHGVAEAVRFLDIESEGEIGLAALRDVLDDSVKPLTTLPVAAVDGPTLTVVICTRDRREGLLQTLRSLAGQSDRAFDVLVVDNSHDGAVAHAGLDIEGLIVRCCHEPMPGLSRARNRGLAEVTSDIIAWIDDDEVADPDWIAWLKRGFATPGAPDAVAGVMLPAELETPAQVNFERYGGFNKGRGMTPERLRAGTPSVPDPLYPLPGFGAGGNMAFRTAALRAVGGFDNRLGAGTLTHGGEETRALALILESGATVLHWPPAVTWHYHRRSDEALEKQFFGYSAGLTAFYMSMLMSSPAYAWRIVRFIPPGVRRVLANRGSGAPDGPPPGFPDHLLQAGRRGLLRGAWLYVGEVRRQRRAVPARAEVVSA
;
A
#
# COMPACT_ATOMS: atom_id res chain seq x y z
N MET A 1 -22.39 19.42 -10.58
CA MET A 1 -21.35 18.37 -10.45
C MET A 1 -20.96 17.86 -11.83
N GLN A 2 -19.68 17.83 -12.18
CA GLN A 2 -19.19 17.33 -13.47
C GLN A 2 -18.07 16.30 -13.27
N LEU A 3 -18.09 15.18 -13.99
CA LEU A 3 -16.98 14.20 -13.96
C LEU A 3 -15.70 14.82 -14.53
N ILE A 4 -14.58 14.57 -13.83
CA ILE A 4 -13.25 15.00 -14.25
C ILE A 4 -12.25 13.85 -14.22
N GLU A 5 -11.15 14.00 -14.94
CA GLU A 5 -10.02 13.08 -14.89
C GLU A 5 -9.22 13.21 -13.59
N ARG A 6 -8.59 12.11 -13.13
CA ARG A 6 -7.75 12.09 -11.92
C ARG A 6 -6.73 13.23 -11.88
N GLY A 7 -6.09 13.52 -13.01
CA GLY A 7 -5.07 14.56 -13.14
C GLY A 7 -5.59 15.99 -12.93
N ALA A 8 -6.91 16.19 -12.96
CA ALA A 8 -7.57 17.49 -12.80
C ALA A 8 -8.08 17.75 -11.37
N LEU A 9 -7.84 16.85 -10.42
CA LEU A 9 -8.13 17.07 -9.00
C LEU A 9 -7.47 18.35 -8.48
N ARG A 10 -8.19 19.09 -7.62
CA ARG A 10 -7.73 20.34 -7.00
C ARG A 10 -7.99 20.30 -5.49
N ALA A 11 -6.99 20.65 -4.70
CA ALA A 11 -7.14 20.75 -3.25
C ALA A 11 -7.94 22.01 -2.88
N PRO A 12 -8.76 21.97 -1.82
CA PRO A 12 -9.15 20.78 -1.05
C PRO A 12 -10.08 19.89 -1.89
N ALA A 13 -9.90 18.58 -1.81
CA ALA A 13 -10.81 17.60 -2.40
C ALA A 13 -11.58 16.85 -1.32
N ARG A 14 -12.90 16.75 -1.47
CA ARG A 14 -13.75 16.00 -0.53
C ARG A 14 -13.69 14.52 -0.89
N VAL A 15 -13.33 13.68 0.08
CA VAL A 15 -13.41 12.21 -0.07
C VAL A 15 -14.84 11.76 0.25
N PHE A 16 -15.44 11.00 -0.66
CA PHE A 16 -16.73 10.35 -0.50
C PHE A 16 -16.60 8.84 -0.67
N ASP A 17 -17.37 8.08 0.10
CA ASP A 17 -17.62 6.65 -0.09
C ASP A 17 -19.12 6.46 -0.31
N ILE A 18 -19.51 6.09 -1.53
CA ILE A 18 -20.91 6.04 -1.96
C ILE A 18 -21.24 4.64 -2.45
N ASP A 19 -22.21 3.99 -1.82
CA ASP A 19 -22.81 2.76 -2.32
C ASP A 19 -23.99 3.11 -3.22
N VAL A 20 -23.86 2.87 -4.52
CA VAL A 20 -24.89 3.23 -5.49
C VAL A 20 -26.15 2.37 -5.39
N ALA A 21 -26.09 1.23 -4.71
CA ALA A 21 -27.26 0.42 -4.38
C ALA A 21 -28.00 0.89 -3.12
N HIS A 22 -27.40 1.80 -2.34
CA HIS A 22 -28.03 2.35 -1.15
C HIS A 22 -29.06 3.44 -1.50
N ARG A 23 -30.15 3.50 -0.72
CA ARG A 23 -31.16 4.55 -0.84
C ARG A 23 -30.91 5.65 0.19
N TYR A 24 -30.21 6.69 -0.24
CA TYR A 24 -30.00 7.90 0.54
C TYR A 24 -31.29 8.72 0.67
N GLY A 25 -31.53 9.27 1.85
CA GLY A 25 -32.66 10.16 2.13
C GLY A 25 -32.49 11.54 1.50
N GLY A 26 -33.60 12.25 1.26
CA GLY A 26 -33.58 13.60 0.68
C GLY A 26 -32.93 14.68 1.56
N HIS A 27 -32.70 14.39 2.85
CA HIS A 27 -32.02 15.26 3.79
C HIS A 27 -30.56 14.87 4.03
N ASP A 28 -30.06 13.80 3.39
CA ASP A 28 -28.68 13.38 3.51
C ASP A 28 -27.81 14.28 2.63
N THR A 29 -27.36 15.39 3.20
CA THR A 29 -26.51 16.38 2.53
C THR A 29 -25.14 16.48 3.20
N VAL A 30 -24.15 16.92 2.43
CA VAL A 30 -22.80 17.20 2.90
C VAL A 30 -22.41 18.61 2.46
N ASP A 31 -22.02 19.45 3.42
CA ASP A 31 -21.43 20.77 3.14
C ASP A 31 -20.11 20.61 2.40
N THR A 32 -20.04 21.22 1.21
CA THR A 32 -18.88 21.19 0.33
C THR A 32 -18.29 22.56 0.04
N THR A 33 -18.75 23.61 0.72
CA THR A 33 -18.37 25.02 0.48
C THR A 33 -16.86 25.27 0.42
N ARG A 34 -16.06 24.48 1.16
CA ARG A 34 -14.59 24.61 1.20
C ARG A 34 -13.82 23.76 0.19
N PHE A 35 -14.49 22.94 -0.62
CA PHE A 35 -13.85 21.95 -1.49
C PHE A 35 -14.01 22.30 -2.97
N ASN A 36 -12.95 22.13 -3.73
CA ASN A 36 -12.93 22.41 -5.17
C ASN A 36 -13.32 21.18 -6.00
N THR A 37 -12.92 19.99 -5.53
CA THR A 37 -13.18 18.73 -6.23
C THR A 37 -13.63 17.64 -5.27
N ALA A 38 -14.21 16.57 -5.80
CA ALA A 38 -14.56 15.36 -5.06
C ALA A 38 -13.69 14.19 -5.54
N TRP A 39 -13.27 13.35 -4.60
CA TRP A 39 -12.69 12.02 -4.83
C TRP A 39 -13.70 11.01 -4.27
N CYS A 40 -14.23 10.13 -5.12
CA CYS A 40 -15.34 9.25 -4.76
C CYS A 40 -14.95 7.80 -4.95
N LEU A 41 -14.95 7.02 -3.87
CA LEU A 41 -15.07 5.57 -3.95
C LEU A 41 -16.53 5.24 -4.28
N VAL A 42 -16.73 4.48 -5.36
CA VAL A 42 -18.04 3.99 -5.79
C VAL A 42 -18.12 2.52 -5.42
N ARG A 43 -19.10 2.18 -4.60
CA ARG A 43 -19.42 0.82 -4.21
C ARG A 43 -20.76 0.37 -4.76
N ARG A 44 -20.96 -0.93 -4.83
CA ARG A 44 -22.28 -1.55 -5.03
C ARG A 44 -22.44 -2.69 -4.05
N HIS A 45 -23.43 -2.61 -3.18
CA HIS A 45 -23.65 -3.60 -2.11
C HIS A 45 -22.37 -3.84 -1.26
N GLY A 46 -21.69 -2.76 -0.90
CA GLY A 46 -20.44 -2.77 -0.13
C GLY A 46 -19.16 -3.11 -0.92
N VAL A 47 -19.27 -3.57 -2.17
CA VAL A 47 -18.11 -3.94 -2.99
C VAL A 47 -17.56 -2.72 -3.73
N ALA A 48 -16.27 -2.40 -3.58
CA ALA A 48 -15.59 -1.35 -4.34
C ALA A 48 -15.58 -1.67 -5.84
N GLU A 49 -16.23 -0.84 -6.66
CA GLU A 49 -16.32 -1.02 -8.12
C GLU A 49 -15.44 -0.03 -8.90
N ALA A 50 -15.31 1.20 -8.40
CA ALA A 50 -14.59 2.24 -9.11
C ALA A 50 -14.15 3.39 -8.19
N VAL A 51 -13.22 4.19 -8.70
CA VAL A 51 -12.94 5.52 -8.17
C VAL A 51 -13.31 6.54 -9.25
N ARG A 52 -14.00 7.61 -8.84
CA ARG A 52 -14.43 8.72 -9.70
C ARG A 52 -14.04 10.05 -9.09
N PHE A 53 -13.97 11.07 -9.93
CA PHE A 53 -13.61 12.42 -9.51
C PHE A 53 -14.61 13.39 -10.10
N LEU A 54 -14.99 14.40 -9.31
CA LEU A 54 -15.93 15.43 -9.75
C LEU A 54 -15.39 16.82 -9.50
N ASP A 55 -15.76 17.73 -10.39
CA ASP A 55 -15.75 19.16 -10.11
C ASP A 55 -16.98 19.52 -9.28
N ILE A 56 -16.74 20.14 -8.13
CA ILE A 56 -17.77 20.54 -7.16
C ILE A 56 -17.57 21.99 -6.67
N GLU A 57 -16.73 22.77 -7.33
CA GLU A 57 -16.34 24.10 -6.87
C GLU A 57 -17.53 25.07 -6.78
N SER A 58 -18.55 24.88 -7.61
CA SER A 58 -19.81 25.64 -7.56
C SER A 58 -20.86 25.07 -6.60
N GLU A 59 -20.56 23.96 -5.91
CA GLU A 59 -21.49 23.25 -5.03
C GLU A 59 -21.22 23.62 -3.58
N GLY A 60 -22.06 24.45 -2.98
CA GLY A 60 -21.99 24.76 -1.54
C GLY A 60 -22.42 23.57 -0.67
N GLU A 61 -23.34 22.75 -1.17
CA GLU A 61 -23.87 21.57 -0.49
C GLU A 61 -24.21 20.50 -1.54
N ILE A 62 -23.91 19.23 -1.25
CA ILE A 62 -24.22 18.10 -2.13
C ILE A 62 -25.17 17.13 -1.42
N GLY A 63 -26.30 16.84 -2.05
CA GLY A 63 -27.20 15.74 -1.65
C GLY A 63 -26.65 14.38 -2.08
N LEU A 64 -26.58 13.42 -1.16
CA LEU A 64 -26.01 12.10 -1.43
C LEU A 64 -26.79 11.29 -2.48
N ALA A 65 -28.11 11.46 -2.56
CA ALA A 65 -28.92 10.81 -3.59
C ALA A 65 -28.54 11.28 -5.01
N ALA A 66 -28.31 12.58 -5.19
CA ALA A 66 -27.91 13.17 -6.47
C ALA A 66 -26.47 12.79 -6.83
N LEU A 67 -25.55 12.79 -5.85
CA LEU A 67 -24.18 12.30 -6.06
C LEU A 67 -24.19 10.82 -6.48
N ARG A 68 -25.01 10.00 -5.82
CA ARG A 68 -25.19 8.59 -6.16
C ARG A 68 -25.66 8.39 -7.60
N ASP A 69 -26.65 9.16 -8.08
CA ASP A 69 -27.12 9.06 -9.48
C ASP A 69 -25.99 9.34 -10.48
N VAL A 70 -25.25 10.44 -10.27
CA VAL A 70 -24.11 10.80 -11.15
C VAL A 70 -23.04 9.71 -11.16
N LEU A 71 -22.80 9.05 -10.02
CA LEU A 71 -21.80 8.01 -9.89
C LEU A 71 -22.25 6.68 -10.51
N ASP A 72 -23.50 6.26 -10.31
CA ASP A 72 -24.04 4.99 -10.84
C ASP A 72 -23.99 4.96 -12.36
N ASP A 73 -24.38 6.06 -13.01
CA ASP A 73 -24.33 6.22 -14.47
C ASP A 73 -22.89 6.14 -15.03
N SER A 74 -21.88 6.38 -14.19
CA SER A 74 -20.47 6.44 -14.58
C SER A 74 -19.74 5.10 -14.49
N VAL A 75 -20.37 4.06 -13.92
CA VAL A 75 -19.73 2.76 -13.67
C VAL A 75 -20.43 1.65 -14.43
N LYS A 76 -19.64 0.69 -14.92
CA LYS A 76 -20.16 -0.60 -15.37
C LYS A 76 -20.11 -1.53 -14.15
N PRO A 77 -21.22 -2.18 -13.76
CA PRO A 77 -21.22 -3.08 -12.62
C PRO A 77 -20.12 -4.14 -12.78
N LEU A 78 -19.34 -4.33 -11.73
CA LEU A 78 -18.50 -5.53 -11.66
C LEU A 78 -19.40 -6.71 -11.32
N THR A 79 -18.96 -7.92 -11.67
CA THR A 79 -19.67 -9.13 -11.22
C THR A 79 -19.69 -9.13 -9.70
N THR A 80 -20.88 -9.17 -9.10
CA THR A 80 -21.02 -9.16 -7.64
C THR A 80 -20.44 -10.43 -7.04
N LEU A 81 -19.60 -10.27 -6.02
CA LEU A 81 -19.16 -11.37 -5.17
C LEU A 81 -19.96 -11.29 -3.87
N PRO A 82 -20.63 -12.36 -3.42
CA PRO A 82 -21.40 -12.34 -2.18
C PRO A 82 -20.50 -12.04 -0.97
N VAL A 83 -21.00 -11.19 -0.06
CA VAL A 83 -20.30 -10.69 1.15
C VAL A 83 -20.49 -11.64 2.35
N ALA A 84 -20.62 -12.95 2.14
CA ALA A 84 -20.76 -13.91 3.25
C ALA A 84 -19.39 -14.25 3.88
N ALA A 85 -19.31 -14.33 5.21
CA ALA A 85 -18.11 -14.79 5.90
C ALA A 85 -17.71 -16.17 5.35
N VAL A 86 -16.40 -16.38 5.16
CA VAL A 86 -15.88 -17.67 4.66
C VAL A 86 -15.19 -18.34 5.83
N ASP A 87 -15.68 -19.51 6.23
CA ASP A 87 -14.91 -20.42 7.09
C ASP A 87 -13.59 -20.70 6.38
N GLY A 88 -12.50 -20.25 6.98
CA GLY A 88 -11.29 -20.01 6.22
C GLY A 88 -10.01 -20.13 7.04
N PRO A 89 -8.85 -20.02 6.36
CA PRO A 89 -7.54 -20.00 6.99
C PRO A 89 -7.47 -19.02 8.17
N THR A 90 -6.73 -19.43 9.20
CA THR A 90 -6.42 -18.53 10.33
C THR A 90 -5.64 -17.32 9.84
N LEU A 91 -5.87 -16.14 10.42
CA LEU A 91 -5.27 -14.88 9.98
C LEU A 91 -4.71 -14.10 11.17
N THR A 92 -3.46 -13.63 11.06
CA THR A 92 -2.88 -12.63 11.96
C THR A 92 -2.61 -11.34 11.21
N VAL A 93 -3.16 -10.23 11.72
CA VAL A 93 -2.83 -8.87 11.27
C VAL A 93 -1.59 -8.40 12.02
N VAL A 94 -0.58 -7.96 11.28
CA VAL A 94 0.69 -7.47 11.81
C VAL A 94 0.80 -5.98 11.55
N ILE A 95 0.98 -5.20 12.61
CA ILE A 95 1.20 -3.76 12.56
C ILE A 95 2.63 -3.48 13.01
N CYS A 96 3.45 -2.91 12.14
CA CYS A 96 4.79 -2.46 12.52
C CYS A 96 4.70 -0.98 12.91
N THR A 97 5.11 -0.63 14.13
CA THR A 97 5.03 0.74 14.62
C THR A 97 6.36 1.23 15.16
N ARG A 98 6.60 2.53 15.07
CA ARG A 98 7.76 3.18 15.67
C ARG A 98 7.39 4.61 16.06
N ASP A 99 7.36 4.87 17.36
CA ASP A 99 7.14 6.21 17.92
C ASP A 99 5.82 6.88 17.44
N ARG A 100 4.77 6.09 17.16
CA ARG A 100 3.50 6.52 16.53
C ARG A 100 2.24 5.99 17.24
N ARG A 101 2.17 6.21 18.55
CA ARG A 101 1.08 5.67 19.37
C ARG A 101 -0.32 6.06 18.88
N GLU A 102 -0.54 7.32 18.51
CA GLU A 102 -1.89 7.81 18.16
C GLU A 102 -2.44 7.16 16.89
N GLY A 103 -1.62 7.08 15.84
CA GLY A 103 -1.98 6.38 14.60
C GLY A 103 -2.22 4.90 14.85
N LEU A 104 -1.37 4.25 15.64
CA LEU A 104 -1.56 2.86 16.02
C LEU A 104 -2.91 2.64 16.72
N LEU A 105 -3.29 3.50 17.66
CA LEU A 105 -4.58 3.39 18.35
C LEU A 105 -5.76 3.57 17.38
N GLN A 106 -5.64 4.46 16.40
CA GLN A 106 -6.65 4.60 15.36
C GLN A 106 -6.77 3.33 14.50
N THR A 107 -5.64 2.78 14.09
CA THR A 107 -5.55 1.52 13.32
C THR A 107 -6.19 0.38 14.11
N LEU A 108 -5.83 0.21 15.38
CA LEU A 108 -6.39 -0.84 16.25
C LEU A 108 -7.90 -0.67 16.48
N ARG A 109 -8.41 0.55 16.66
CA ARG A 109 -9.86 0.79 16.75
C ARG A 109 -10.60 0.39 15.48
N SER A 110 -10.00 0.61 14.31
CA SER A 110 -10.59 0.15 13.03
C SER A 110 -10.64 -1.37 12.93
N LEU A 111 -9.62 -2.06 13.46
CA LEU A 111 -9.62 -3.53 13.58
C LEU A 111 -10.64 -4.02 14.61
N ALA A 112 -10.83 -3.29 15.70
CA ALA A 112 -11.86 -3.59 16.69
C ALA A 112 -13.30 -3.47 16.14
N GLY A 113 -13.49 -2.74 15.03
CA GLY A 113 -14.78 -2.60 14.33
C GLY A 113 -15.01 -3.57 13.16
N GLN A 114 -14.10 -4.52 12.89
CA GLN A 114 -14.24 -5.46 11.76
C GLN A 114 -15.46 -6.37 11.92
N SER A 115 -16.17 -6.63 10.83
CA SER A 115 -17.33 -7.53 10.78
C SER A 115 -16.96 -9.00 11.01
N ASP A 116 -15.83 -9.45 10.47
CA ASP A 116 -15.23 -10.74 10.77
C ASP A 116 -14.26 -10.60 11.95
N ARG A 117 -14.61 -11.24 13.08
CA ARG A 117 -13.85 -11.21 14.33
C ARG A 117 -12.82 -12.34 14.47
N ALA A 118 -12.77 -13.27 13.53
CA ALA A 118 -11.92 -14.46 13.62
C ALA A 118 -10.51 -14.18 13.08
N PHE A 119 -9.76 -13.35 13.79
CA PHE A 119 -8.36 -13.02 13.47
C PHE A 119 -7.60 -12.61 14.74
N ASP A 120 -6.27 -12.74 14.69
CA ASP A 120 -5.37 -12.27 15.74
C ASP A 120 -4.70 -10.94 15.32
N VAL A 121 -4.26 -10.15 16.31
CA VAL A 121 -3.43 -8.96 16.07
C VAL A 121 -2.07 -9.09 16.75
N LEU A 122 -1.02 -8.76 16.01
CA LEU A 122 0.34 -8.64 16.50
C LEU A 122 0.89 -7.24 16.18
N VAL A 123 1.23 -6.49 17.22
CA VAL A 123 1.98 -5.23 17.10
C VAL A 123 3.46 -5.51 17.26
N VAL A 124 4.25 -5.14 16.26
CA VAL A 124 5.71 -5.15 16.32
C VAL A 124 6.19 -3.74 16.59
N ASP A 125 6.64 -3.49 17.81
CA ASP A 125 7.26 -2.23 18.18
C ASP A 125 8.72 -2.21 17.69
N ASN A 126 9.05 -1.19 16.90
CA ASN A 126 10.38 -0.92 16.37
C ASN A 126 10.98 0.38 16.91
N SER A 127 10.44 0.91 18.02
CA SER A 127 11.09 1.95 18.82
C SER A 127 12.36 1.41 19.49
N HIS A 128 13.21 2.32 19.93
CA HIS A 128 14.47 1.94 20.58
C HIS A 128 14.25 1.20 21.90
N ASP A 129 13.25 1.61 22.67
CA ASP A 129 12.99 1.20 24.06
C ASP A 129 11.81 0.23 24.21
N GLY A 130 11.05 -0.02 23.13
CA GLY A 130 9.86 -0.86 23.16
C GLY A 130 8.68 -0.21 23.88
N ALA A 131 8.70 1.12 24.09
CA ALA A 131 7.70 1.82 24.88
C ALA A 131 6.27 1.66 24.34
N VAL A 132 6.07 1.50 23.03
CA VAL A 132 4.73 1.33 22.44
C VAL A 132 4.16 -0.05 22.78
N ALA A 133 4.99 -1.10 22.74
CA ALA A 133 4.61 -2.45 23.16
C ALA A 133 4.26 -2.53 24.66
N HIS A 134 4.90 -1.70 25.49
CA HIS A 134 4.75 -1.75 26.95
C HIS A 134 3.56 -0.92 27.46
N ALA A 135 2.99 -0.04 26.64
CA ALA A 135 2.07 0.98 27.11
C ALA A 135 0.58 0.61 27.06
N GLY A 136 0.23 -0.66 27.28
CA GLY A 136 -1.15 -1.11 27.47
C GLY A 136 -2.06 -0.77 26.29
N LEU A 137 -1.92 -1.51 25.18
CA LEU A 137 -2.82 -1.43 24.03
C LEU A 137 -4.15 -2.15 24.35
N ASP A 138 -4.88 -1.62 25.33
CA ASP A 138 -6.20 -2.12 25.70
C ASP A 138 -7.25 -1.49 24.77
N ILE A 139 -7.77 -2.31 23.87
CA ILE A 139 -8.79 -1.92 22.90
C ILE A 139 -9.95 -2.89 23.05
N GLU A 140 -11.09 -2.36 23.45
CA GLU A 140 -12.29 -3.15 23.72
C GLU A 140 -12.61 -4.07 22.53
N GLY A 141 -12.80 -5.36 22.82
CA GLY A 141 -13.15 -6.37 21.82
C GLY A 141 -11.99 -6.84 20.93
N LEU A 142 -10.75 -6.43 21.18
CA LEU A 142 -9.58 -6.83 20.39
C LEU A 142 -8.43 -7.34 21.27
N ILE A 143 -8.02 -8.59 21.06
CA ILE A 143 -6.84 -9.16 21.74
C ILE A 143 -5.59 -8.79 20.94
N VAL A 144 -4.71 -7.98 21.54
CA VAL A 144 -3.48 -7.51 20.90
C VAL A 144 -2.27 -8.17 21.55
N ARG A 145 -1.49 -8.91 20.76
CA ARG A 145 -0.15 -9.37 21.16
C ARG A 145 0.88 -8.33 20.74
N CYS A 146 1.96 -8.22 21.51
CA CYS A 146 3.07 -7.32 21.20
C CYS A 146 4.40 -8.07 21.18
N CYS A 147 5.30 -7.67 20.29
CA CYS A 147 6.72 -8.03 20.36
C CYS A 147 7.60 -6.84 20.01
N HIS A 148 8.86 -6.84 20.48
CA HIS A 148 9.82 -5.77 20.26
C HIS A 148 10.92 -6.20 19.30
N GLU A 149 11.23 -5.34 18.33
CA GLU A 149 12.41 -5.40 17.46
C GLU A 149 13.24 -4.13 17.71
N PRO A 150 14.32 -4.20 18.51
CA PRO A 150 15.08 -3.01 18.91
C PRO A 150 15.91 -2.40 17.78
N MET A 151 16.20 -3.17 16.71
CA MET A 151 16.98 -2.68 15.59
C MET A 151 16.08 -1.97 14.58
N PRO A 152 16.31 -0.67 14.29
CA PRO A 152 15.43 0.09 13.41
C PRO A 152 15.43 -0.46 11.98
N GLY A 153 14.24 -0.51 11.39
CA GLY A 153 14.03 -0.88 9.99
C GLY A 153 12.73 -1.65 9.82
N LEU A 154 11.85 -1.17 8.94
CA LEU A 154 10.53 -1.76 8.72
C LEU A 154 10.62 -3.24 8.32
N SER A 155 11.56 -3.62 7.45
CA SER A 155 11.77 -5.03 7.09
C SER A 155 12.19 -5.91 8.28
N ARG A 156 12.92 -5.36 9.26
CA ARG A 156 13.26 -6.08 10.50
C ARG A 156 12.01 -6.32 11.33
N ALA A 157 11.20 -5.29 11.51
CA ALA A 157 9.92 -5.41 12.21
C ALA A 157 8.99 -6.42 11.51
N ARG A 158 8.86 -6.35 10.18
CA ARG A 158 8.06 -7.33 9.42
C ARG A 158 8.58 -8.75 9.55
N ASN A 159 9.91 -8.94 9.51
CA ASN A 159 10.51 -10.27 9.71
C ASN A 159 10.38 -10.77 11.14
N ARG A 160 10.43 -9.89 12.14
CA ARG A 160 10.12 -10.24 13.53
C ARG A 160 8.68 -10.71 13.65
N GLY A 161 7.73 -9.96 13.08
CA GLY A 161 6.32 -10.37 13.01
C GLY A 161 6.14 -11.72 12.32
N LEU A 162 6.80 -11.95 11.17
CA LEU A 162 6.74 -13.23 10.45
C LEU A 162 7.26 -14.43 11.28
N ALA A 163 8.22 -14.20 12.18
CA ALA A 163 8.74 -15.23 13.07
C ALA A 163 7.75 -15.60 14.20
N GLU A 164 6.91 -14.66 14.63
CA GLU A 164 5.93 -14.82 15.74
C GLU A 164 4.56 -15.35 15.29
N VAL A 165 4.26 -15.27 14.00
CA VAL A 165 2.96 -15.66 13.44
C VAL A 165 2.91 -17.17 13.17
N THR A 166 1.86 -17.83 13.64
CA THR A 166 1.59 -19.26 13.38
C THR A 166 0.39 -19.48 12.46
N SER A 167 -0.39 -18.44 12.19
CA SER A 167 -1.58 -18.52 11.35
C SER A 167 -1.25 -18.79 9.88
N ASP A 168 -2.21 -19.33 9.14
CA ASP A 168 -2.10 -19.66 7.72
C ASP A 168 -1.86 -18.43 6.84
N ILE A 169 -2.50 -17.31 7.22
CA ILE A 169 -2.35 -15.99 6.58
C ILE A 169 -1.70 -15.02 7.55
N ILE A 170 -0.79 -14.22 7.01
CA ILE A 170 -0.23 -13.03 7.64
C ILE A 170 -0.62 -11.81 6.79
N ALA A 171 -1.24 -10.81 7.42
CA ALA A 171 -1.68 -9.57 6.76
C ALA A 171 -0.95 -8.38 7.37
N TRP A 172 -0.57 -7.40 6.55
CA TRP A 172 0.03 -6.15 6.98
C TRP A 172 -0.95 -5.00 6.81
N ILE A 173 -1.01 -4.16 7.84
CA ILE A 173 -1.58 -2.83 7.82
C ILE A 173 -0.62 -1.86 8.50
N ASP A 174 -0.39 -0.69 7.90
CA ASP A 174 0.49 0.33 8.46
C ASP A 174 -0.21 1.05 9.63
N ASP A 175 0.59 1.65 10.53
CA ASP A 175 0.09 2.32 11.74
C ASP A 175 -0.53 3.72 11.50
N ASP A 176 -0.61 4.15 10.23
CA ASP A 176 -1.26 5.37 9.77
C ASP A 176 -2.44 5.08 8.80
N GLU A 177 -3.02 3.88 8.92
CA GLU A 177 -4.16 3.42 8.13
C GLU A 177 -5.38 3.04 8.96
N VAL A 178 -6.55 3.08 8.32
CA VAL A 178 -7.84 2.63 8.88
C VAL A 178 -8.36 1.51 8.00
N ALA A 179 -8.56 0.33 8.57
CA ALA A 179 -9.16 -0.80 7.88
C ALA A 179 -10.63 -0.53 7.57
N ASP A 180 -11.06 -0.82 6.35
CA ASP A 180 -12.49 -0.79 5.98
C ASP A 180 -13.27 -1.84 6.80
N PRO A 181 -14.56 -1.66 7.14
CA PRO A 181 -15.27 -2.54 8.08
C PRO A 181 -15.26 -4.04 7.74
N ASP A 182 -15.19 -4.38 6.45
CA ASP A 182 -15.16 -5.77 5.95
C ASP A 182 -13.77 -6.22 5.51
N TRP A 183 -12.70 -5.48 5.82
CA TRP A 183 -11.35 -5.73 5.32
C TRP A 183 -10.85 -7.15 5.61
N ILE A 184 -11.04 -7.66 6.83
CA ILE A 184 -10.65 -9.04 7.20
C ILE A 184 -11.43 -10.08 6.38
N ALA A 185 -12.75 -9.88 6.24
CA ALA A 185 -13.59 -10.78 5.47
C ALA A 185 -13.18 -10.79 3.98
N TRP A 186 -12.84 -9.62 3.42
CA TRP A 186 -12.37 -9.50 2.05
C TRP A 186 -10.99 -10.13 1.83
N LEU A 187 -10.06 -10.01 2.78
CA LEU A 187 -8.77 -10.70 2.68
C LEU A 187 -8.95 -12.22 2.66
N LYS A 188 -9.73 -12.79 3.58
CA LYS A 188 -10.01 -14.24 3.59
C LYS A 188 -10.69 -14.70 2.30
N ARG A 189 -11.65 -13.94 1.78
CA ARG A 189 -12.27 -14.21 0.46
C ARG A 189 -11.25 -14.19 -0.67
N GLY A 190 -10.30 -13.25 -0.66
CA GLY A 190 -9.22 -13.20 -1.64
C GLY A 190 -8.46 -14.52 -1.72
N PHE A 191 -8.08 -15.10 -0.57
CA PHE A 191 -7.42 -16.40 -0.51
C PHE A 191 -8.31 -17.59 -0.86
N ALA A 192 -9.63 -17.45 -0.70
CA ALA A 192 -10.63 -18.46 -1.07
C ALA A 192 -11.02 -18.40 -2.56
N THR A 193 -10.57 -17.41 -3.33
CA THR A 193 -10.86 -17.34 -4.77
C THR A 193 -10.31 -18.58 -5.51
N PRO A 194 -10.96 -19.02 -6.61
CA PRO A 194 -10.51 -20.18 -7.39
C PRO A 194 -9.02 -20.08 -7.75
N GLY A 195 -8.25 -21.15 -7.64
CA GLY A 195 -6.80 -21.11 -7.87
C GLY A 195 -5.98 -20.59 -6.68
N ALA A 196 -6.61 -20.27 -5.54
CA ALA A 196 -6.00 -20.15 -4.22
C ALA A 196 -4.68 -19.36 -4.18
N PRO A 197 -4.70 -18.04 -4.40
CA PRO A 197 -3.48 -17.24 -4.52
C PRO A 197 -2.59 -17.31 -3.28
N ASP A 198 -1.31 -16.98 -3.48
CA ASP A 198 -0.28 -17.04 -2.44
C ASP A 198 -0.10 -15.70 -1.72
N ALA A 199 -0.47 -14.61 -2.39
CA ALA A 199 -0.60 -13.28 -1.80
C ALA A 199 -1.86 -12.58 -2.30
N VAL A 200 -2.40 -11.68 -1.48
CA VAL A 200 -3.54 -10.82 -1.78
C VAL A 200 -3.09 -9.39 -1.49
N ALA A 201 -3.19 -8.51 -2.47
CA ALA A 201 -2.92 -7.08 -2.32
C ALA A 201 -4.24 -6.32 -2.43
N GLY A 202 -4.61 -5.63 -1.35
CA GLY A 202 -5.75 -4.74 -1.34
C GLY A 202 -5.45 -3.39 -1.98
N VAL A 203 -6.38 -2.45 -1.86
CA VAL A 203 -6.19 -1.07 -2.29
C VAL A 203 -6.10 -0.12 -1.11
N MET A 204 -5.14 0.79 -1.16
CA MET A 204 -4.98 1.88 -0.19
C MET A 204 -5.53 3.16 -0.80
N LEU A 205 -6.54 3.75 -0.16
CA LEU A 205 -7.30 4.91 -0.65
C LEU A 205 -7.10 6.11 0.29
N PRO A 206 -7.23 7.36 -0.19
CA PRO A 206 -7.07 8.55 0.66
C PRO A 206 -8.18 8.62 1.73
N ALA A 207 -7.80 8.70 3.01
CA ALA A 207 -8.75 9.03 4.08
C ALA A 207 -9.18 10.52 4.04
N GLU A 208 -8.31 11.39 3.49
CA GLU A 208 -8.53 12.82 3.35
C GLU A 208 -7.69 13.40 2.20
N LEU A 209 -8.10 14.54 1.66
CA LEU A 209 -7.40 15.27 0.59
C LEU A 209 -7.49 16.78 0.77
N GLU A 210 -7.11 17.29 1.94
CA GLU A 210 -7.26 18.70 2.27
C GLU A 210 -6.14 19.59 1.71
N THR A 211 -4.94 19.04 1.49
CA THR A 211 -3.79 19.84 1.07
C THR A 211 -3.35 19.56 -0.37
N PRO A 212 -2.67 20.52 -1.03
CA PRO A 212 -2.10 20.30 -2.35
C PRO A 212 -1.14 19.11 -2.42
N ALA A 213 -0.39 18.83 -1.35
CA ALA A 213 0.51 17.68 -1.31
C ALA A 213 -0.26 16.35 -1.41
N GLN A 214 -1.34 16.20 -0.63
CA GLN A 214 -2.18 15.00 -0.65
C GLN A 214 -2.84 14.82 -2.02
N VAL A 215 -3.41 15.89 -2.58
CA VAL A 215 -4.02 15.86 -3.91
C VAL A 215 -2.99 15.56 -5.00
N ASN A 216 -1.78 16.12 -4.94
CA ASN A 216 -0.73 15.80 -5.92
C ASN A 216 -0.33 14.33 -5.84
N PHE A 217 -0.26 13.72 -4.66
CA PHE A 217 -0.01 12.27 -4.55
C PHE A 217 -1.09 11.45 -5.28
N GLU A 218 -2.37 11.79 -5.11
CA GLU A 218 -3.48 11.12 -5.80
C GLU A 218 -3.49 11.39 -7.31
N ARG A 219 -3.15 12.62 -7.75
CA ARG A 219 -2.99 12.97 -9.17
C ARG A 219 -1.90 12.15 -9.85
N TYR A 220 -0.83 11.80 -9.13
CA TYR A 220 0.25 10.94 -9.63
C TYR A 220 -0.15 9.46 -9.76
N GLY A 221 -1.26 9.05 -9.11
CA GLY A 221 -1.78 7.69 -9.17
C GLY A 221 -1.99 7.02 -7.81
N GLY A 222 -1.69 7.72 -6.71
CA GLY A 222 -1.84 7.20 -5.34
C GLY A 222 -0.99 5.96 -5.06
N PHE A 223 -1.31 5.23 -3.99
CA PHE A 223 -0.60 3.99 -3.64
C PHE A 223 -0.83 2.85 -4.64
N ASN A 224 -1.98 2.84 -5.30
CA ASN A 224 -2.32 1.82 -6.29
C ASN A 224 -1.65 2.09 -7.66
N LYS A 225 -0.89 3.18 -7.81
CA LYS A 225 -0.16 3.56 -9.03
C LYS A 225 -1.05 3.56 -10.28
N GLY A 226 -2.29 4.03 -10.13
CA GLY A 226 -3.29 4.05 -11.20
C GLY A 226 -3.87 2.68 -11.59
N ARG A 227 -3.50 1.58 -10.91
CA ARG A 227 -4.17 0.29 -11.10
C ARG A 227 -5.66 0.43 -10.77
N GLY A 228 -6.50 -0.11 -11.65
CA GLY A 228 -7.96 -0.01 -11.53
C GLY A 228 -8.55 -0.83 -10.38
N MET A 229 -9.88 -0.79 -10.28
CA MET A 229 -10.67 -1.47 -9.25
C MET A 229 -11.17 -2.86 -9.69
N THR A 230 -10.60 -3.43 -10.75
CA THR A 230 -10.94 -4.77 -11.22
C THR A 230 -10.05 -5.82 -10.54
N PRO A 231 -10.60 -6.85 -9.88
CA PRO A 231 -9.81 -7.97 -9.39
C PRO A 231 -9.00 -8.64 -10.48
N GLU A 232 -7.73 -8.94 -10.20
CA GLU A 232 -6.83 -9.55 -11.19
C GLU A 232 -5.85 -10.50 -10.53
N ARG A 233 -5.72 -11.72 -11.09
CA ARG A 233 -4.66 -12.65 -10.70
C ARG A 233 -3.40 -12.37 -11.51
N LEU A 234 -2.35 -12.00 -10.80
CA LEU A 234 -1.04 -11.70 -11.32
C LEU A 234 -0.17 -12.95 -11.26
N ARG A 235 0.46 -13.28 -12.39
CA ARG A 235 1.36 -14.42 -12.57
C ARG A 235 2.47 -14.04 -13.53
N ALA A 236 3.70 -14.41 -13.24
CA ALA A 236 4.83 -14.15 -14.13
C ALA A 236 4.60 -14.67 -15.56
N GLY A 237 4.99 -13.86 -16.56
CA GLY A 237 4.86 -14.18 -17.98
C GLY A 237 3.49 -13.84 -18.60
N THR A 238 2.55 -13.27 -17.84
CA THR A 238 1.29 -12.77 -18.39
C THR A 238 1.44 -11.33 -18.91
N PRO A 239 0.51 -10.81 -19.74
CA PRO A 239 0.56 -9.41 -20.18
C PRO A 239 0.63 -8.39 -19.03
N SER A 240 0.01 -8.71 -17.89
CA SER A 240 -0.02 -7.84 -16.71
C SER A 240 1.23 -7.96 -15.82
N VAL A 241 1.99 -9.06 -15.96
CA VAL A 241 3.28 -9.29 -15.30
C VAL A 241 4.24 -9.94 -16.30
N PRO A 242 4.71 -9.20 -17.32
CA PRO A 242 5.60 -9.78 -18.33
C PRO A 242 6.91 -10.26 -17.70
N ASP A 243 7.36 -9.59 -16.64
CA ASP A 243 8.51 -10.00 -15.83
C ASP A 243 8.32 -9.48 -14.38
N PRO A 244 8.47 -10.31 -13.34
CA PRO A 244 8.37 -9.88 -11.94
C PRO A 244 9.33 -8.76 -11.51
N LEU A 245 10.47 -8.60 -12.20
CA LEU A 245 11.38 -7.47 -12.00
C LEU A 245 10.92 -6.20 -12.71
N TYR A 246 9.77 -6.21 -13.39
CA TYR A 246 9.13 -5.00 -13.92
C TYR A 246 7.84 -4.71 -13.14
N PRO A 247 7.93 -4.15 -11.91
CA PRO A 247 6.80 -4.05 -10.99
C PRO A 247 5.88 -2.85 -11.30
N LEU A 248 5.67 -2.52 -12.58
CA LEU A 248 4.86 -1.39 -13.01
C LEU A 248 3.78 -1.83 -14.01
N PRO A 249 2.48 -1.59 -13.71
CA PRO A 249 1.96 -1.04 -12.46
C PRO A 249 2.17 -2.01 -11.28
N GLY A 250 2.30 -1.46 -10.07
CA GLY A 250 2.62 -2.21 -8.85
C GLY A 250 1.67 -3.39 -8.60
N PHE A 251 2.20 -4.46 -8.03
CA PHE A 251 1.42 -5.68 -7.69
C PHE A 251 0.82 -5.61 -6.27
N GLY A 252 1.00 -4.49 -5.57
CA GLY A 252 0.51 -4.23 -4.22
C GLY A 252 1.21 -3.02 -3.58
N ALA A 253 0.78 -2.67 -2.37
CA ALA A 253 1.36 -1.62 -1.55
C ALA A 253 1.59 -2.14 -0.12
N GLY A 254 2.65 -1.65 0.53
CA GLY A 254 3.20 -2.24 1.76
C GLY A 254 2.26 -2.24 2.97
N GLY A 255 1.27 -1.36 2.98
CA GLY A 255 0.29 -1.21 4.06
C GLY A 255 -1.06 -1.91 3.82
N ASN A 256 -1.24 -2.59 2.68
CA ASN A 256 -2.45 -3.41 2.45
C ASN A 256 -2.10 -4.64 1.62
N MET A 257 -1.40 -5.57 2.26
CA MET A 257 -0.94 -6.81 1.65
C MET A 257 -1.05 -7.98 2.64
N ALA A 258 -1.46 -9.13 2.15
CA ALA A 258 -1.53 -10.36 2.90
C ALA A 258 -0.91 -11.51 2.11
N PHE A 259 -0.35 -12.47 2.83
CA PHE A 259 0.36 -13.61 2.25
C PHE A 259 -0.06 -14.88 2.95
N ARG A 260 -0.05 -15.99 2.22
CA ARG A 260 0.12 -17.29 2.87
C ARG A 260 1.44 -17.26 3.62
N THR A 261 1.41 -17.49 4.92
CA THR A 261 2.58 -17.42 5.79
C THR A 261 3.70 -18.33 5.27
N ALA A 262 3.35 -19.53 4.80
CA ALA A 262 4.29 -20.47 4.19
C ALA A 262 4.95 -19.93 2.91
N ALA A 263 4.19 -19.26 2.04
CA ALA A 263 4.71 -18.72 0.78
C ALA A 263 5.72 -17.59 1.03
N LEU A 264 5.43 -16.68 1.96
CA LEU A 264 6.37 -15.62 2.32
C LEU A 264 7.64 -16.16 2.99
N ARG A 265 7.51 -17.19 3.84
CA ARG A 265 8.67 -17.89 4.42
C ARG A 265 9.52 -18.57 3.35
N ALA A 266 8.90 -19.19 2.35
CA ALA A 266 9.60 -19.88 1.27
C ALA A 266 10.49 -18.94 0.44
N VAL A 267 10.11 -17.67 0.30
CA VAL A 267 10.93 -16.65 -0.38
C VAL A 267 11.90 -15.90 0.55
N GLY A 268 11.95 -16.29 1.83
CA GLY A 268 12.89 -15.75 2.83
C GLY A 268 12.45 -14.44 3.49
N GLY A 269 11.17 -14.08 3.42
CA GLY A 269 10.64 -12.86 4.01
C GLY A 269 11.13 -11.57 3.34
N PHE A 270 11.28 -10.51 4.13
CA PHE A 270 11.69 -9.20 3.65
C PHE A 270 13.21 -9.01 3.74
N ASP A 271 13.78 -8.24 2.81
CA ASP A 271 15.20 -7.90 2.90
C ASP A 271 15.42 -6.81 3.97
N ASN A 272 16.11 -7.15 5.06
CA ASN A 272 16.43 -6.23 6.17
C ASN A 272 17.21 -4.97 5.76
N ARG A 273 17.71 -4.89 4.53
CA ARG A 273 18.41 -3.73 3.97
C ARG A 273 17.50 -2.83 3.14
N LEU A 274 16.23 -3.21 2.97
CA LEU A 274 15.20 -2.43 2.29
C LEU A 274 14.19 -1.87 3.30
N GLY A 275 13.46 -0.84 2.88
CA GLY A 275 12.33 -0.27 3.61
C GLY A 275 12.62 0.92 4.51
N ALA A 276 11.55 1.49 5.05
CA ALA A 276 11.60 2.64 5.93
C ALA A 276 12.51 2.38 7.14
N GLY A 277 13.27 3.40 7.57
CA GLY A 277 14.28 3.27 8.63
C GLY A 277 15.66 2.76 8.15
N THR A 278 15.77 2.32 6.89
CA THR A 278 17.07 2.04 6.23
C THR A 278 17.51 3.21 5.34
N LEU A 279 18.74 3.17 4.82
CA LEU A 279 19.20 4.13 3.82
C LEU A 279 18.40 4.06 2.50
N THR A 280 17.66 2.99 2.22
CA THR A 280 17.00 2.78 0.93
C THR A 280 15.56 3.28 0.89
N HIS A 281 14.97 3.59 2.05
CA HIS A 281 13.62 4.16 2.22
C HIS A 281 12.42 3.29 1.77
N GLY A 282 12.61 2.26 0.94
CA GLY A 282 11.53 1.42 0.42
C GLY A 282 12.04 0.21 -0.38
N GLY A 283 11.12 -0.47 -1.07
CA GLY A 283 11.40 -1.53 -2.04
C GLY A 283 11.29 -2.96 -1.48
N GLU A 284 11.02 -3.10 -0.19
CA GLU A 284 10.94 -4.36 0.53
C GLU A 284 9.73 -5.22 0.11
N GLU A 285 8.55 -4.60 -0.01
CA GLU A 285 7.32 -5.24 -0.45
C GLU A 285 7.38 -5.57 -1.94
N THR A 286 7.97 -4.66 -2.72
CA THR A 286 8.23 -4.86 -4.15
C THR A 286 9.11 -6.09 -4.35
N ARG A 287 10.18 -6.24 -3.56
CA ARG A 287 11.07 -7.41 -3.61
C ARG A 287 10.34 -8.69 -3.20
N ALA A 288 9.59 -8.67 -2.10
CA ALA A 288 8.88 -9.85 -1.61
C ALA A 288 7.86 -10.36 -2.65
N LEU A 289 7.02 -9.47 -3.20
CA LEU A 289 6.05 -9.81 -4.24
C LEU A 289 6.72 -10.28 -5.54
N ALA A 290 7.82 -9.64 -5.94
CA ALA A 290 8.59 -10.10 -7.10
C ALA A 290 9.11 -11.53 -6.90
N LEU A 291 9.63 -11.87 -5.72
CA LEU A 291 10.10 -13.22 -5.42
C LEU A 291 8.97 -14.25 -5.35
N ILE A 292 7.79 -13.88 -4.83
CA ILE A 292 6.61 -14.73 -4.89
C ILE A 292 6.29 -15.06 -6.36
N LEU A 293 6.18 -14.05 -7.22
CA LEU A 293 5.90 -14.27 -8.65
C LEU A 293 7.01 -15.07 -9.36
N GLU A 294 8.28 -14.84 -9.02
CA GLU A 294 9.43 -15.59 -9.54
C GLU A 294 9.38 -17.08 -9.17
N SER A 295 8.81 -17.43 -8.02
CA SER A 295 8.65 -18.82 -7.61
C SER A 295 7.56 -19.58 -8.41
N GLY A 296 6.83 -18.87 -9.27
CA GLY A 296 5.68 -19.39 -10.02
C GLY A 296 4.35 -19.28 -9.27
N ALA A 297 4.39 -18.82 -8.02
CA ALA A 297 3.23 -18.46 -7.20
C ALA A 297 2.47 -17.25 -7.76
N THR A 298 1.28 -16.99 -7.22
CA THR A 298 0.39 -15.95 -7.74
C THR A 298 0.03 -14.89 -6.71
N VAL A 299 -0.14 -13.66 -7.18
CA VAL A 299 -0.61 -12.52 -6.37
C VAL A 299 -1.98 -12.12 -6.87
N LEU A 300 -2.94 -11.91 -5.99
CA LEU A 300 -4.26 -11.39 -6.33
C LEU A 300 -4.30 -9.89 -6.03
N HIS A 301 -4.48 -9.07 -7.06
CA HIS A 301 -4.96 -7.70 -6.88
C HIS A 301 -6.44 -7.76 -6.50
N TRP A 302 -6.78 -7.26 -5.31
CA TRP A 302 -8.07 -7.46 -4.66
C TRP A 302 -8.68 -6.16 -4.13
N PRO A 303 -9.26 -5.33 -5.02
CA PRO A 303 -9.90 -4.06 -4.68
C PRO A 303 -10.95 -4.07 -3.57
N PRO A 304 -11.72 -5.15 -3.33
CA PRO A 304 -12.66 -5.17 -2.20
C PRO A 304 -11.98 -5.03 -0.83
N ALA A 305 -10.71 -5.44 -0.68
CA ALA A 305 -9.96 -5.21 0.55
C ALA A 305 -9.41 -3.78 0.58
N VAL A 306 -10.17 -2.85 1.14
CA VAL A 306 -9.83 -1.42 1.22
C VAL A 306 -9.18 -1.08 2.57
N THR A 307 -8.16 -0.22 2.52
CA THR A 307 -7.69 0.54 3.68
C THR A 307 -7.67 2.03 3.34
N TRP A 308 -7.89 2.87 4.35
CA TRP A 308 -7.90 4.32 4.23
C TRP A 308 -6.63 4.90 4.85
N HIS A 309 -5.82 5.57 4.04
CA HIS A 309 -4.50 6.06 4.41
C HIS A 309 -4.47 7.59 4.50
N TYR A 310 -3.82 8.13 5.53
CA TYR A 310 -3.60 9.57 5.70
C TYR A 310 -2.32 10.04 4.98
N HIS A 311 -2.48 10.63 3.80
CA HIS A 311 -1.34 11.11 3.00
C HIS A 311 -0.53 12.22 3.70
N ARG A 312 0.73 12.35 3.29
CA ARG A 312 1.61 13.43 3.75
C ARG A 312 0.98 14.80 3.46
N ARG A 313 0.73 15.59 4.50
CA ARG A 313 0.09 16.91 4.39
C ARG A 313 1.01 17.99 3.84
N SER A 314 2.32 17.90 4.10
CA SER A 314 3.30 18.90 3.65
C SER A 314 4.04 18.47 2.38
N ASP A 315 4.37 19.46 1.57
CA ASP A 315 5.10 19.27 0.32
C ASP A 315 6.52 18.74 0.55
N GLU A 316 7.20 19.17 1.62
CA GLU A 316 8.51 18.63 2.02
C GLU A 316 8.44 17.12 2.33
N ALA A 317 7.41 16.68 3.05
CA ALA A 317 7.24 15.28 3.39
C ALA A 317 6.89 14.45 2.14
N LEU A 318 6.11 15.00 1.22
CA LEU A 318 5.82 14.38 -0.06
C LEU A 318 7.08 14.27 -0.94
N GLU A 319 7.94 15.30 -0.97
CA GLU A 319 9.20 15.26 -1.70
C GLU A 319 10.12 14.14 -1.18
N LYS A 320 10.22 14.00 0.15
CA LYS A 320 10.94 12.88 0.79
C LYS A 320 10.36 11.53 0.39
N GLN A 321 9.03 11.41 0.31
CA GLN A 321 8.35 10.19 -0.13
C GLN A 321 8.64 9.85 -1.60
N PHE A 322 8.58 10.84 -2.50
CA PHE A 322 8.92 10.67 -3.93
C PHE A 322 10.38 10.23 -4.12
N PHE A 323 11.30 10.85 -3.39
CA PHE A 323 12.70 10.40 -3.34
C PHE A 323 12.80 8.96 -2.85
N GLY A 324 12.14 8.65 -1.73
CA GLY A 324 12.22 7.35 -1.07
C GLY A 324 11.69 6.20 -1.93
N TYR A 325 10.52 6.36 -2.57
CA TYR A 325 9.95 5.33 -3.45
C TYR A 325 10.84 5.06 -4.67
N SER A 326 11.41 6.11 -5.24
CA SER A 326 12.33 5.99 -6.37
C SER A 326 13.67 5.36 -5.98
N ALA A 327 14.20 5.72 -4.81
CA ALA A 327 15.39 5.08 -4.25
C ALA A 327 15.14 3.60 -3.93
N GLY A 328 13.98 3.28 -3.35
CA GLY A 328 13.55 1.92 -3.08
C GLY A 328 13.50 1.04 -4.32
N LEU A 329 13.04 1.58 -5.46
CA LEU A 329 13.00 0.83 -6.73
C LEU A 329 14.40 0.40 -7.20
N THR A 330 15.39 1.30 -7.21
CA THR A 330 16.75 0.92 -7.66
C THR A 330 17.55 0.18 -6.59
N ALA A 331 17.22 0.37 -5.31
CA ALA A 331 17.70 -0.49 -4.23
C ALA A 331 17.16 -1.92 -4.35
N PHE A 332 15.89 -2.11 -4.73
CA PHE A 332 15.30 -3.40 -5.05
C PHE A 332 16.09 -4.12 -6.15
N TYR A 333 16.38 -3.45 -7.27
CA TYR A 333 17.18 -4.05 -8.34
C TYR A 333 18.58 -4.46 -7.87
N MET A 334 19.24 -3.61 -7.06
CA MET A 334 20.53 -3.95 -6.49
C MET A 334 20.43 -5.13 -5.52
N SER A 335 19.35 -5.22 -4.73
CA SER A 335 19.10 -6.38 -3.88
C SER A 335 18.94 -7.67 -4.68
N MET A 336 18.17 -7.65 -5.77
CA MET A 336 18.02 -8.79 -6.67
C MET A 336 19.38 -9.21 -7.25
N LEU A 337 20.13 -8.26 -7.82
CA LEU A 337 21.45 -8.51 -8.41
C LEU A 337 22.44 -9.12 -7.41
N MET A 338 22.47 -8.60 -6.17
CA MET A 338 23.35 -9.13 -5.13
C MET A 338 22.87 -10.47 -4.56
N SER A 339 21.59 -10.82 -4.74
CA SER A 339 21.05 -12.14 -4.35
C SER A 339 21.38 -13.19 -5.41
N SER A 340 21.37 -12.84 -6.69
CA SER A 340 21.78 -13.72 -7.79
C SER A 340 22.24 -12.92 -9.01
N PRO A 341 23.44 -13.19 -9.55
CA PRO A 341 23.92 -12.56 -10.78
C PRO A 341 23.04 -12.84 -12.01
N ALA A 342 22.21 -13.88 -11.99
CA ALA A 342 21.31 -14.23 -13.09
C ALA A 342 20.31 -13.11 -13.43
N TYR A 343 20.00 -12.22 -12.47
CA TYR A 343 19.10 -11.09 -12.69
C TYR A 343 19.72 -9.95 -13.51
N ALA A 344 21.04 -9.91 -13.69
CA ALA A 344 21.74 -8.81 -14.35
C ALA A 344 21.18 -8.51 -15.75
N TRP A 345 21.05 -9.54 -16.59
CA TRP A 345 20.55 -9.38 -17.96
C TRP A 345 19.09 -8.94 -18.03
N ARG A 346 18.25 -9.40 -17.09
CA ARG A 346 16.83 -8.98 -17.01
C ARG A 346 16.73 -7.52 -16.62
N ILE A 347 17.47 -7.09 -15.61
CA ILE A 347 17.50 -5.69 -15.15
C ILE A 347 17.96 -4.76 -16.28
N VAL A 348 19.00 -5.13 -17.03
CA VAL A 348 19.50 -4.34 -18.17
C VAL A 348 18.41 -4.12 -19.23
N ARG A 349 17.54 -5.11 -19.49
CA ARG A 349 16.44 -5.00 -20.46
C ARG A 349 15.38 -3.97 -20.05
N PHE A 350 15.26 -3.63 -18.76
CA PHE A 350 14.30 -2.64 -18.27
C PHE A 350 14.84 -1.21 -18.27
N ILE A 351 16.15 -1.02 -18.47
CA ILE A 351 16.76 0.31 -18.48
C ILE A 351 16.18 1.17 -19.63
N PRO A 352 16.13 0.71 -20.91
CA PRO A 352 15.59 1.54 -21.99
C PRO A 352 14.12 1.99 -21.80
N PRO A 353 13.15 1.11 -21.46
CA PRO A 353 11.78 1.55 -21.20
C PRO A 353 11.68 2.43 -19.94
N GLY A 354 12.46 2.15 -18.90
CA GLY A 354 12.51 2.97 -17.69
C GLY A 354 13.04 4.38 -17.97
N VAL A 355 14.11 4.50 -18.74
CA VAL A 355 14.66 5.79 -19.18
C VAL A 355 13.65 6.53 -20.06
N ARG A 356 13.02 5.84 -21.02
CA ARG A 356 11.96 6.44 -21.85
C ARG A 356 10.82 6.98 -21.00
N ARG A 357 10.41 6.28 -19.94
CA ARG A 357 9.35 6.73 -19.02
C ARG A 357 9.77 7.96 -18.21
N VAL A 358 11.01 8.01 -17.72
CA VAL A 358 11.55 9.16 -16.97
C VAL A 358 11.75 10.39 -17.86
N LEU A 359 12.07 10.17 -19.14
CA LEU A 359 12.26 11.21 -20.16
C LEU A 359 10.95 11.58 -20.88
N ALA A 360 9.91 10.75 -20.81
CA ALA A 360 8.62 11.03 -21.44
C ALA A 360 8.06 12.35 -20.88
N ASN A 361 7.78 13.27 -21.81
CA ASN A 361 7.56 14.68 -21.54
C ASN A 361 6.33 14.97 -20.68
N ARG A 362 6.50 15.99 -19.82
CA ARG A 362 5.45 16.73 -19.14
C ARG A 362 4.41 17.21 -20.16
N GLY A 363 3.14 16.94 -19.90
CA GLY A 363 2.01 17.48 -20.69
C GLY A 363 1.68 16.76 -21.99
N SER A 364 2.23 15.58 -22.28
CA SER A 364 1.97 14.87 -23.55
C SER A 364 0.68 14.02 -23.58
N GLY A 365 -0.09 13.96 -22.50
CA GLY A 365 -1.27 13.09 -22.44
C GLY A 365 -0.95 11.58 -22.56
N ALA A 366 0.33 11.21 -22.45
CA ALA A 366 0.74 9.81 -22.44
C ALA A 366 0.22 9.12 -21.15
N PRO A 367 -0.33 7.90 -21.23
CA PRO A 367 -0.94 7.20 -20.09
C PRO A 367 -0.02 7.01 -18.87
N ASP A 368 1.30 7.12 -19.07
CA ASP A 368 2.35 6.87 -18.07
C ASP A 368 3.12 8.13 -17.61
N GLY A 369 2.77 9.31 -18.12
CA GLY A 369 3.44 10.57 -17.79
C GLY A 369 2.85 11.28 -16.56
N PRO A 370 3.57 12.23 -15.93
CA PRO A 370 3.00 13.03 -14.85
C PRO A 370 1.83 13.88 -15.37
N PRO A 371 0.80 14.12 -14.53
CA PRO A 371 -0.37 14.90 -14.95
C PRO A 371 0.01 16.34 -15.31
N PRO A 372 -0.83 17.06 -16.08
CA PRO A 372 -0.59 18.45 -16.43
C PRO A 372 -0.37 19.33 -15.19
N GLY A 373 0.65 20.19 -15.17
CA GLY A 373 0.95 21.05 -14.01
C GLY A 373 1.38 20.30 -12.76
N PHE A 374 1.92 19.08 -12.89
CA PHE A 374 2.49 18.34 -11.76
C PHE A 374 3.78 19.02 -11.25
N PRO A 375 4.01 19.11 -9.92
CA PRO A 375 5.14 19.84 -9.39
C PRO A 375 6.50 19.28 -9.79
N ASP A 376 7.38 20.17 -10.24
CA ASP A 376 8.67 19.84 -10.81
C ASP A 376 9.65 19.23 -9.81
N HIS A 377 9.66 19.76 -8.58
CA HIS A 377 10.56 19.33 -7.51
C HIS A 377 10.26 17.90 -7.07
N LEU A 378 9.01 17.45 -7.10
CA LEU A 378 8.63 16.05 -6.83
C LEU A 378 9.23 15.10 -7.88
N LEU A 379 9.19 15.49 -9.16
CA LEU A 379 9.82 14.72 -10.25
C LEU A 379 11.34 14.70 -10.12
N GLN A 380 11.94 15.83 -9.73
CA GLN A 380 13.39 15.91 -9.47
C GLN A 380 13.80 15.06 -8.26
N ALA A 381 12.99 15.03 -7.19
CA ALA A 381 13.20 14.16 -6.04
C ALA A 381 13.15 12.69 -6.45
N GLY A 382 12.17 12.29 -7.26
CA GLY A 382 12.10 10.95 -7.83
C GLY A 382 13.34 10.59 -8.65
N ARG A 383 13.78 11.47 -9.57
CA ARG A 383 15.02 11.27 -10.36
C ARG A 383 16.26 11.12 -9.48
N ARG A 384 16.41 11.96 -8.44
CA ARG A 384 17.51 11.83 -7.46
C ARG A 384 17.45 10.48 -6.73
N GLY A 385 16.25 10.01 -6.38
CA GLY A 385 16.03 8.71 -5.77
C GLY A 385 16.50 7.57 -6.68
N LEU A 386 16.05 7.55 -7.94
CA LEU A 386 16.43 6.54 -8.94
C LEU A 386 17.95 6.43 -9.08
N LEU A 387 18.66 7.56 -9.16
CA LEU A 387 20.12 7.61 -9.31
C LEU A 387 20.88 7.11 -8.06
N ARG A 388 20.29 7.24 -6.87
CA ARG A 388 20.98 6.96 -5.59
C ARG A 388 20.64 5.60 -4.99
N GLY A 389 19.45 5.06 -5.24
CA GLY A 389 18.94 3.87 -4.55
C GLY A 389 19.86 2.66 -4.54
N ALA A 390 20.45 2.32 -5.69
CA ALA A 390 21.42 1.22 -5.81
C ALA A 390 22.64 1.39 -4.88
N TRP A 391 23.20 2.60 -4.80
CA TRP A 391 24.32 2.91 -3.93
C TRP A 391 23.91 2.96 -2.45
N LEU A 392 22.71 3.45 -2.16
CA LEU A 392 22.13 3.44 -0.82
C LEU A 392 22.01 2.00 -0.29
N TYR A 393 21.60 1.05 -1.13
CA TYR A 393 21.56 -0.37 -0.76
C TYR A 393 22.94 -0.93 -0.42
N VAL A 394 23.97 -0.66 -1.25
CA VAL A 394 25.35 -1.06 -0.95
C VAL A 394 25.86 -0.40 0.33
N GLY A 395 25.51 0.87 0.55
CA GLY A 395 25.78 1.59 1.80
C GLY A 395 25.13 0.90 3.01
N GLU A 396 23.88 0.48 2.88
CA GLU A 396 23.13 -0.24 3.91
C GLU A 396 23.78 -1.59 4.23
N VAL A 397 24.21 -2.37 3.22
CA VAL A 397 24.97 -3.61 3.41
C VAL A 397 26.22 -3.37 4.26
N ARG A 398 26.99 -2.31 3.93
CA ARG A 398 28.22 -1.96 4.68
C ARG A 398 27.90 -1.50 6.10
N ARG A 399 26.86 -0.69 6.27
CA ARG A 399 26.39 -0.19 7.57
C ARG A 399 26.02 -1.34 8.50
N GLN A 400 25.23 -2.30 8.01
CA GLN A 400 24.79 -3.44 8.80
C GLN A 400 25.93 -4.40 9.14
N ARG A 401 26.89 -4.63 8.21
CA ARG A 401 28.09 -5.45 8.51
C ARG A 401 28.95 -4.88 9.62
N ARG A 402 29.05 -3.55 9.72
CA ARG A 402 29.80 -2.87 10.78
C ARG A 402 29.08 -2.88 12.13
N ALA A 403 27.76 -3.03 12.13
CA ALA A 403 26.94 -3.04 13.34
C ALA A 403 26.88 -4.42 14.03
N VAL A 404 27.30 -5.50 13.37
CA VAL A 404 27.47 -6.82 14.01
C VAL A 404 28.77 -6.75 14.83
N PRO A 405 28.73 -6.89 16.17
CA PRO A 405 29.95 -6.99 16.96
C PRO A 405 30.77 -8.18 16.46
N ALA A 406 32.10 -8.02 16.39
CA ALA A 406 32.98 -9.17 16.17
C ALA A 406 32.60 -10.24 17.20
N ARG A 407 32.23 -11.44 16.74
CA ARG A 407 31.92 -12.57 17.62
C ARG A 407 33.02 -12.66 18.67
N ALA A 408 32.62 -12.72 19.95
CA ALA A 408 33.51 -13.08 21.04
C ALA A 408 34.31 -14.31 20.62
N GLU A 409 35.63 -14.17 20.62
CA GLU A 409 36.54 -15.30 20.51
C GLU A 409 36.11 -16.33 21.56
N VAL A 410 35.82 -17.53 21.09
CA VAL A 410 35.69 -18.71 21.92
C VAL A 410 37.04 -18.89 22.58
N VAL A 411 37.17 -18.45 23.83
CA VAL A 411 38.26 -18.87 24.71
C VAL A 411 37.93 -20.32 25.06
N SER A 412 38.53 -21.24 24.29
CA SER A 412 38.60 -22.65 24.68
C SER A 412 39.45 -22.76 25.94
N ALA A 413 38.87 -23.40 26.96
CA ALA A 413 39.56 -23.82 28.18
C ALA A 413 40.64 -24.87 27.89
#